data_AF-A0A959I8D4-F1
#
_entry.id   AF-A0A959I8D4-F1
#
_cell.length_a   1.000
_cell.length_b   1.000
_cell.length_c   1.000
_cell.angle_alpha   90.00
_cell.angle_beta   90.00
_cell.angle_gamma   90.00
#
_symmetry.space_group_name_H-M   'P 1'
#
loop_
_entity.id
_entity.type
_entity.pdbx_description
1 polymer ?
#
loop_
_entity_poly.entity_id
_entity_poly.type
_entity_poly.pdbx_seq_one_letter_code
_entity_poly.pdbx_strand_id
1 'polypeptide(L)'
;MKTQDGEPLGCRNNGNCSTGGCNRLNTYDWLTTMELQDVEEYEFVEVSFKNGARKGFYRNTASPRPITGDRVVVETSSGHDVGTITLSGELVRLQMKRKKVRLDSIAQTVIRRANERDLERLQEAREREVPT
;
A
#
# COMPACT_ATOMS: atom_id res chain seq x y z
N MET A 1 45.22 -36.23 -41.60
CA MET A 1 44.78 -35.27 -42.64
C MET A 1 43.26 -35.25 -42.69
N LYS A 2 42.65 -34.05 -42.85
CA LYS A 2 41.22 -33.65 -42.84
C LYS A 2 40.64 -33.41 -41.43
N THR A 3 39.92 -32.32 -41.09
CA THR A 3 39.49 -31.10 -41.83
C THR A 3 39.06 -30.03 -40.80
N GLN A 4 39.54 -28.80 -41.02
CA GLN A 4 38.88 -27.47 -40.97
C GLN A 4 38.11 -26.99 -39.72
N ASP A 5 38.65 -25.89 -39.17
CA ASP A 5 38.01 -24.75 -38.53
C ASP A 5 36.60 -24.45 -39.06
N GLY A 6 35.61 -24.52 -38.17
CA GLY A 6 34.22 -24.16 -38.45
C GLY A 6 33.93 -22.72 -38.05
N GLU A 7 33.89 -21.82 -39.02
CA GLU A 7 33.18 -20.54 -38.90
C GLU A 7 31.70 -20.79 -38.53
N PRO A 8 31.11 -20.09 -37.55
CA PRO A 8 29.67 -20.15 -37.37
C PRO A 8 28.99 -19.31 -38.48
N LEU A 9 28.40 -20.02 -39.44
CA LEU A 9 27.47 -19.44 -40.41
C LEU A 9 26.27 -18.83 -39.67
N GLY A 10 26.00 -17.55 -39.95
CA GLY A 10 24.82 -16.85 -39.47
C GLY A 10 23.51 -17.58 -39.82
N CYS A 11 22.54 -17.48 -38.90
CA CYS A 11 21.19 -18.01 -39.08
C CYS A 11 20.41 -17.19 -40.12
N ARG A 12 20.36 -17.71 -41.35
CA ARG A 12 19.33 -17.39 -42.35
C ARG A 12 18.19 -18.41 -42.27
N ASN A 13 17.24 -18.24 -41.35
CA ASN A 13 15.92 -18.88 -41.53
C ASN A 13 14.78 -18.28 -40.67
N ASN A 14 13.71 -17.92 -41.37
CA ASN A 14 12.36 -17.50 -40.96
C ASN A 14 11.96 -17.76 -39.49
N GLY A 15 12.21 -16.79 -38.63
CA GLY A 15 11.29 -16.43 -37.55
C GLY A 15 11.28 -17.28 -36.27
N ASN A 16 12.27 -18.14 -36.02
CA ASN A 16 12.36 -18.82 -34.72
C ASN A 16 13.58 -18.35 -33.93
N CYS A 17 13.40 -17.20 -33.27
CA CYS A 17 14.38 -16.64 -32.34
C CYS A 17 14.43 -17.53 -31.10
N SER A 18 15.56 -18.19 -30.86
CA SER A 18 15.86 -18.94 -29.63
C SER A 18 16.09 -18.01 -28.41
N THR A 19 15.52 -16.80 -28.43
CA THR A 19 15.40 -15.95 -27.26
C THR A 19 14.22 -16.44 -26.45
N GLY A 20 14.50 -16.98 -25.27
CA GLY A 20 13.47 -17.17 -24.26
C GLY A 20 12.65 -15.90 -24.08
N GLY A 21 11.39 -15.96 -24.51
CA GLY A 21 10.34 -15.02 -24.11
C GLY A 21 10.29 -13.69 -24.85
N CYS A 22 10.26 -13.73 -26.19
CA CYS A 22 9.49 -12.73 -26.94
C CYS A 22 8.03 -12.78 -26.41
N ASN A 23 7.49 -11.64 -25.95
CA ASN A 23 6.24 -11.43 -25.21
C ASN A 23 6.26 -11.61 -23.69
N ARG A 24 7.19 -10.95 -22.97
CA ARG A 24 6.80 -10.42 -21.67
C ARG A 24 6.45 -8.96 -21.84
N LEU A 25 5.15 -8.67 -21.98
CA LEU A 25 4.56 -7.34 -21.86
C LEU A 25 5.08 -6.70 -20.57
N ASN A 26 6.25 -6.06 -20.63
CA ASN A 26 6.70 -5.14 -19.60
C ASN A 26 5.80 -3.91 -19.80
N THR A 27 4.61 -4.01 -19.22
CA THR A 27 3.73 -2.87 -19.01
C THR A 27 4.53 -1.89 -18.17
N TYR A 28 5.05 -0.86 -18.84
CA TYR A 28 5.69 0.25 -18.15
C TYR A 28 4.57 0.97 -17.39
N ASP A 29 4.61 0.86 -16.07
CA ASP A 29 3.64 1.51 -15.19
C ASP A 29 3.93 3.00 -15.16
N TRP A 30 3.37 3.73 -16.13
CA TRP A 30 3.52 5.18 -16.29
C TRP A 30 3.00 5.98 -15.09
N LEU A 31 2.19 5.37 -14.21
CA LEU A 31 1.75 5.98 -12.95
C LEU A 31 2.87 6.03 -11.90
N THR A 32 3.92 5.21 -12.02
CA THR A 32 5.04 5.24 -11.07
C THR A 32 5.90 6.52 -11.18
N THR A 33 5.85 7.21 -12.32
CA THR A 33 6.59 8.47 -12.56
C THR A 33 5.74 9.72 -12.27
N MET A 34 4.42 9.58 -12.13
CA MET A 34 3.58 10.67 -11.66
C MET A 34 3.66 10.71 -10.14
N GLU A 35 4.60 11.49 -9.61
CA GLU A 35 4.52 11.98 -8.24
C GLU A 35 3.28 12.86 -8.13
N LEU A 36 2.12 12.24 -7.94
CA LEU A 36 0.90 12.90 -7.50
C LEU A 36 1.15 13.38 -6.07
N GLN A 37 1.87 14.50 -5.95
CA GLN A 37 1.84 15.29 -4.75
C GLN A 37 0.40 15.79 -4.63
N ASP A 38 -0.33 15.28 -3.64
CA ASP A 38 -1.60 15.88 -3.22
C ASP A 38 -1.32 17.37 -2.96
N VAL A 39 -1.82 18.22 -3.86
CA VAL A 39 -1.59 19.69 -3.83
C VAL A 39 -2.17 20.33 -2.55
N GLU A 40 -3.10 19.62 -1.90
CA GLU A 40 -3.64 19.97 -0.59
C GLU A 40 -3.41 18.82 0.40
N GLU A 41 -2.68 19.10 1.49
CA GLU A 41 -2.63 18.21 2.65
C GLU A 41 -4.02 18.10 3.27
N TYR A 42 -4.74 17.02 2.96
CA TYR A 42 -6.00 16.74 3.61
C TYR A 42 -5.75 16.15 5.00
N GLU A 43 -6.39 16.74 6.02
CA GLU A 43 -6.13 16.42 7.42
C GLU A 43 -6.69 15.05 7.85
N PHE A 44 -7.56 14.43 7.05
CA PHE A 44 -8.19 13.15 7.39
C PHE A 44 -7.64 12.00 6.55
N VAL A 45 -7.61 10.82 7.17
CA VAL A 45 -7.18 9.56 6.55
C VAL A 45 -8.21 8.46 6.77
N GLU A 46 -8.33 7.52 5.82
CA GLU A 46 -9.09 6.28 6.03
C GLU A 46 -8.16 5.23 6.61
N VAL A 47 -8.54 4.66 7.76
CA VAL A 47 -7.79 3.56 8.40
C VAL A 47 -8.64 2.30 8.39
N SER A 48 -8.01 1.20 8.00
CA SER A 48 -8.58 -0.14 7.96
C SER A 48 -7.97 -1.01 9.04
N PHE A 49 -8.80 -1.81 9.69
CA PHE A 49 -8.36 -2.75 10.71
C PHE A 49 -8.79 -4.18 10.35
N LYS A 50 -8.07 -5.17 10.91
CA LYS A 50 -8.29 -6.61 10.69
C LYS A 50 -8.56 -6.93 9.19
N ASN A 51 -7.61 -6.55 8.31
CA ASN A 51 -7.66 -6.78 6.86
C ASN A 51 -8.93 -6.27 6.15
N GLY A 52 -9.51 -5.16 6.61
CA GLY A 52 -10.70 -4.58 5.98
C GLY A 52 -12.02 -4.93 6.66
N ALA A 53 -12.02 -5.71 7.74
CA ALA A 53 -13.23 -6.03 8.50
C ALA A 53 -13.92 -4.77 9.06
N ARG A 54 -13.14 -3.73 9.39
CA ARG A 54 -13.68 -2.41 9.75
C ARG A 54 -12.81 -1.31 9.17
N LYS A 55 -13.45 -0.22 8.74
CA LYS A 55 -12.80 0.98 8.23
C LYS A 55 -13.43 2.22 8.86
N GLY A 56 -12.61 3.21 9.16
CA GLY A 56 -13.05 4.47 9.72
C GLY A 56 -12.24 5.64 9.17
N PHE A 57 -12.75 6.85 9.37
CA PHE A 57 -12.02 8.08 9.07
C PHE A 57 -11.46 8.66 10.35
N TYR A 58 -10.24 9.15 10.29
CA TYR A 58 -9.48 9.62 11.43
C TYR A 58 -8.73 10.90 11.08
N ARG A 59 -8.59 11.79 12.05
CA ARG A 59 -7.79 13.01 11.89
C ARG A 59 -6.31 12.68 12.03
N ASN A 60 -5.48 13.10 11.08
CA ASN A 60 -4.05 12.84 11.06
C ASN A 60 -3.27 13.95 11.77
N THR A 61 -2.98 13.73 13.05
CA THR A 61 -2.19 14.65 13.89
C THR A 61 -0.72 14.24 14.00
N ALA A 62 -0.32 13.14 13.35
CA ALA A 62 1.02 12.58 13.47
C ALA A 62 2.07 13.39 12.67
N SER A 63 3.28 13.47 13.21
CA SER A 63 4.46 14.04 12.56
C SER A 63 5.66 13.09 12.74
N PRO A 64 6.29 12.59 11.66
CA PRO A 64 5.96 12.80 10.25
C PRO A 64 4.60 12.19 9.87
N ARG A 65 3.92 12.77 8.87
CA ARG A 65 2.60 12.31 8.41
C ARG A 65 2.70 10.92 7.77
N PRO A 66 1.98 9.91 8.29
CA PRO A 66 1.94 8.60 7.66
C PRO A 66 1.15 8.65 6.35
N ILE A 67 1.58 7.84 5.38
CA ILE A 67 0.98 7.79 4.03
C ILE A 67 0.16 6.50 3.85
N THR A 68 -0.51 6.38 2.71
CA THR A 68 -1.22 5.15 2.34
C THR A 68 -0.28 3.93 2.39
N GLY A 69 -0.74 2.84 3.01
CA GLY A 69 0.04 1.63 3.25
C GLY A 69 0.72 1.58 4.62
N ASP A 70 0.88 2.71 5.31
CA ASP A 70 1.51 2.71 6.63
C ASP A 70 0.62 2.12 7.72
N ARG A 71 1.25 1.35 8.62
CA ARG A 71 0.61 0.91 9.86
C ARG A 71 0.70 2.02 10.89
N VAL A 72 -0.42 2.36 11.51
CA VAL A 72 -0.56 3.51 12.40
C VAL A 72 -1.29 3.14 13.68
N VAL A 73 -0.97 3.88 14.74
CA VAL A 73 -1.67 3.79 16.03
C VAL A 73 -2.77 4.84 16.04
N VAL A 74 -3.97 4.40 16.33
CA VAL A 74 -5.20 5.19 16.36
C VAL A 74 -5.72 5.26 17.79
N GLU A 75 -6.15 6.45 18.19
CA GLU A 75 -6.82 6.66 19.48
C GLU A 75 -8.26 6.13 19.43
N THR A 76 -8.65 5.38 20.45
CA THR A 76 -10.00 4.87 20.64
C THR A 76 -10.48 5.22 22.05
N SER A 77 -11.79 5.14 22.28
CA SER A 77 -12.39 5.51 23.57
C SER A 77 -11.82 4.73 24.77
N SER A 78 -11.30 3.52 24.53
CA SER A 78 -10.76 2.62 25.57
C SER A 78 -9.24 2.45 25.49
N GLY A 79 -8.52 3.26 24.71
CA GLY A 79 -7.08 3.18 24.56
C GLY A 79 -6.62 3.32 23.12
N HIS A 80 -5.83 2.37 22.63
CA HIS A 80 -5.17 2.47 21.33
C HIS A 80 -5.39 1.23 20.50
N ASP A 81 -5.37 1.43 19.18
CA ASP A 81 -5.59 0.38 18.21
C ASP A 81 -4.64 0.53 17.04
N VAL A 82 -4.29 -0.58 16.37
CA VAL A 82 -3.32 -0.59 15.28
C VAL A 82 -4.03 -0.92 13.98
N GLY A 83 -4.03 0.03 13.07
CA GLY A 83 -4.64 -0.09 11.74
C GLY A 83 -3.66 0.22 10.63
N THR A 84 -4.12 0.10 9.39
CA THR A 84 -3.37 0.45 8.19
C THR A 84 -4.10 1.56 7.44
N ILE A 85 -3.38 2.60 7.02
CA ILE A 85 -3.95 3.65 6.17
C ILE A 85 -4.28 3.08 4.80
N THR A 86 -5.54 3.14 4.40
CA THR A 86 -5.99 2.71 3.08
C THR A 86 -6.17 3.84 2.10
N LEU A 87 -6.48 5.04 2.58
CA LEU A 87 -6.60 6.24 1.75
C LEU A 87 -6.05 7.46 2.50
N SER A 88 -5.39 8.35 1.77
CA SER A 88 -4.93 9.68 2.20
C SER A 88 -5.30 10.73 1.15
N GLY A 89 -5.16 12.03 1.48
CA GLY A 89 -5.30 13.11 0.52
C GLY A 89 -6.71 13.33 -0.02
N GLU A 90 -6.82 13.75 -1.28
CA GLU A 90 -8.12 14.08 -1.91
C GLU A 90 -9.03 12.85 -2.04
N LEU A 91 -8.46 11.64 -2.15
CA LEU A 91 -9.23 10.39 -2.19
C LEU A 91 -10.09 10.20 -0.94
N VAL A 92 -9.57 10.57 0.24
CA VAL A 92 -10.31 10.48 1.50
C VAL A 92 -11.46 11.46 1.50
N ARG A 93 -11.23 12.70 1.04
CA ARG A 93 -12.25 13.73 0.96
C ARG A 93 -13.42 13.30 0.06
N LEU A 94 -13.13 12.74 -1.12
CA LEU A 94 -14.15 12.19 -2.01
C LEU A 94 -14.92 11.05 -1.34
N GLN A 95 -14.22 10.17 -0.63
CA GLN A 95 -14.84 9.04 0.05
C GLN A 95 -15.77 9.49 1.20
N MET A 96 -15.34 10.48 1.97
CA MET A 96 -16.13 11.06 3.07
C MET A 96 -17.38 11.76 2.54
N LYS A 97 -17.25 12.52 1.44
CA LYS A 97 -18.40 13.13 0.74
C LYS A 97 -19.39 12.05 0.27
N ARG A 98 -18.90 10.98 -0.35
CA ARG A 98 -19.73 9.86 -0.83
C ARG A 98 -20.47 9.16 0.32
N LYS A 99 -19.81 8.94 1.45
CA LYS A 99 -20.39 8.34 2.66
C LYS A 99 -21.17 9.35 3.52
N LYS A 100 -21.25 10.62 3.13
CA LYS A 100 -21.92 11.72 3.85
C LYS A 100 -21.45 11.85 5.31
N VAL A 101 -20.15 11.64 5.55
CA VAL A 101 -19.56 11.74 6.89
C VAL A 101 -19.36 13.22 7.23
N ARG A 102 -19.83 13.63 8.42
CA ARG A 102 -19.62 14.98 8.94
C ARG A 102 -18.26 15.07 9.60
N LEU A 103 -17.51 16.14 9.34
CA LEU A 103 -16.17 16.34 9.90
C LEU A 103 -16.22 16.38 11.44
N ASP A 104 -17.24 17.03 12.00
CA ASP A 104 -17.42 17.17 13.46
C ASP A 104 -17.71 15.83 14.17
N SER A 105 -18.11 14.80 13.42
CA SER A 105 -18.34 13.46 13.99
C SER A 105 -17.05 12.66 14.19
N ILE A 106 -15.93 13.10 13.60
CA ILE A 106 -14.65 12.41 13.68
C ILE A 106 -13.88 12.95 14.89
N ALA A 107 -14.06 12.29 16.02
CA ALA A 107 -13.34 12.60 17.26
C ALA A 107 -11.97 11.90 17.36
N GLN A 108 -11.83 10.75 16.70
CA GLN A 108 -10.65 9.89 16.84
C GLN A 108 -9.49 10.35 15.96
N THR A 109 -8.27 10.26 16.50
CA THR A 109 -7.04 10.77 15.87
C THR A 109 -6.02 9.67 15.61
N VAL A 110 -5.18 9.87 14.59
CA VAL A 110 -3.98 9.08 14.34
C VAL A 110 -2.81 9.72 15.09
N ILE A 111 -2.23 8.97 16.02
CA ILE A 111 -1.22 9.50 16.95
C ILE A 111 0.16 9.45 16.32
N ARG A 112 0.53 8.28 15.78
CA ARG A 112 1.86 8.02 15.21
C ARG A 112 1.88 6.80 14.31
N ARG A 113 2.95 6.65 13.55
CA ARG A 113 3.28 5.39 12.87
C ARG A 113 3.52 4.29 13.92
N ALA A 114 3.00 3.10 13.64
CA ALA A 114 3.18 1.94 14.50
C ALA A 114 4.64 1.51 14.49
N ASN A 115 5.20 1.25 15.67
CA ASN A 115 6.53 0.69 15.81
C ASN A 115 6.44 -0.85 15.88
N GLU A 116 7.60 -1.52 15.81
CA GLU A 116 7.67 -2.99 15.84
C GLU A 116 6.94 -3.59 17.05
N ARG A 117 7.13 -3.00 18.24
CA ARG A 117 6.47 -3.44 19.48
C ARG A 117 4.94 -3.35 19.41
N ASP A 118 4.38 -2.35 18.73
CA ASP A 118 2.94 -2.24 18.52
C ASP A 118 2.44 -3.37 17.61
N LEU A 119 3.25 -3.76 16.62
CA LEU A 119 2.92 -4.85 15.70
C LEU A 119 2.99 -6.21 16.39
N GLU A 120 4.02 -6.45 17.20
CA GLU A 120 4.17 -7.66 18.02
C GLU A 120 2.98 -7.83 18.97
N ARG A 121 2.62 -6.77 19.70
CA ARG A 121 1.45 -6.80 20.60
C ARG A 121 0.15 -7.09 19.85
N LEU A 122 -0.02 -6.50 18.67
CA LEU A 122 -1.18 -6.79 17.84
C LEU A 122 -1.20 -8.26 17.38
N GLN A 123 -0.04 -8.83 17.06
CA GLN A 123 0.08 -10.22 16.68
C GLN A 123 -0.23 -11.15 17.86
N GLU A 124 0.39 -10.93 19.01
CA GLU A 124 0.14 -11.72 20.23
C GLU A 124 -1.33 -11.67 20.65
N ALA A 125 -1.96 -10.49 20.57
CA ALA A 125 -3.39 -10.35 20.84
C ALA A 125 -4.24 -11.17 19.86
N ARG A 126 -3.89 -11.19 18.57
CA ARG A 126 -4.59 -12.01 17.57
C ARG A 126 -4.40 -13.50 17.80
N GLU A 127 -3.20 -13.94 18.20
CA GLU A 127 -2.93 -15.35 18.49
C GLU A 127 -3.74 -15.85 19.69
N ARG A 128 -3.94 -15.00 20.70
CA ARG A 128 -4.82 -15.31 21.85
C ARG A 128 -6.31 -15.32 21.50
N GLU A 129 -6.72 -14.63 20.43
CA GLU A 129 -8.12 -14.63 19.95
C GLU A 129 -8.48 -15.91 19.16
N VAL A 130 -7.50 -16.72 18.73
CA VAL A 130 -7.78 -17.98 18.01
C VAL A 130 -8.09 -19.08 19.02
N PRO A 131 -9.35 -19.56 19.13
CA PRO A 131 -9.67 -20.69 20.00
C PRO A 131 -8.97 -21.96 19.47
N THR A 132 -8.41 -22.74 20.39
CA THR A 132 -7.84 -24.07 20.13
C THR A 132 -8.92 -25.05 19.69
#